data_AF-A0A540LGP8-F1
#
_entry.id   AF-A0A540LGP8-F1
#
_cell.length_a   1.000
_cell.length_b   1.000
_cell.length_c   1.000
_cell.angle_alpha   90.00
_cell.angle_beta   90.00
_cell.angle_gamma   90.00
#
_symmetry.space_group_name_H-M   'P 1'
#
loop_
_entity.id
_entity.type
_entity.pdbx_description
1 polymer ?
#
loop_
_entity_poly.entity_id
_entity_poly.type
_entity_poly.pdbx_seq_one_letter_code
_entity_poly.pdbx_strand_id
1 'polypeptide(L)'
;MSRGRPSATPHWNFVMENVRVEIESRLILSLDIATEIGCRFDLQDVLERFVFNNVSKLAFNVDPNCLRSGYGKFKFVDFDSNPDHFMQAFEEAATLNSARFMYAFQFMLKVKKIFNVGSERRLKESISTVHNFADGIIKSRISDERSEDHHDLLSLFIGIPKKQPIIEFSPRYRDKHHYRRSGHDIISFDMLYPPVPIDSKVCLNDDVWLNGTVMGKGWLVTYHAYTMRHMEMIWGNNYREYLPKRWLMEDDTCRQESVFRYSIFHARLRMCLGKDLAYI
;
A
#
# COMPACT_ATOMS: atom_id res chain seq x y z
N MET A 1 -30.25 25.04 15.82
CA MET A 1 -28.83 25.23 15.47
C MET A 1 -28.37 24.04 14.65
N SER A 2 -28.39 24.19 13.33
CA SER A 2 -27.89 23.22 12.36
C SER A 2 -26.38 23.08 12.50
N ARG A 3 -25.92 21.92 12.98
CA ARG A 3 -24.49 21.59 12.94
C ARG A 3 -24.12 21.41 11.46
N GLY A 4 -23.37 22.37 10.92
CA GLY A 4 -22.85 22.31 9.56
C GLY A 4 -22.06 21.03 9.34
N ARG A 5 -22.28 20.39 8.18
CA ARG A 5 -21.50 19.23 7.74
C ARG A 5 -20.03 19.66 7.63
N PRO A 6 -19.05 18.91 8.18
CA PRO A 6 -17.67 19.07 7.77
C PRO A 6 -17.61 18.68 6.28
N SER A 7 -17.21 19.61 5.42
CA SER A 7 -16.88 19.28 4.02
C SER A 7 -15.60 18.45 4.02
N ALA A 8 -15.59 17.34 3.29
CA ALA A 8 -14.37 16.60 2.99
C ALA A 8 -13.31 17.55 2.40
N THR A 9 -12.05 17.37 2.78
CA THR A 9 -10.94 18.18 2.29
C THR A 9 -10.79 18.03 0.77
N PRO A 10 -10.37 19.08 0.04
CA PRO A 10 -10.26 19.04 -1.43
C PRO A 10 -9.42 17.87 -1.96
N HIS A 11 -8.37 17.48 -1.24
CA HIS A 11 -7.51 16.33 -1.60
C HIS A 11 -8.24 14.97 -1.51
N TRP A 12 -9.20 14.82 -0.60
CA TRP A 12 -9.94 13.56 -0.43
C TRP A 12 -10.91 13.33 -1.58
N ASN A 13 -11.56 14.39 -2.05
CA ASN A 13 -12.43 14.34 -3.23
C ASN A 13 -11.61 14.02 -4.49
N PHE A 14 -10.38 14.55 -4.60
CA PHE A 14 -9.49 14.26 -5.72
C PHE A 14 -9.12 12.77 -5.81
N VAL A 15 -8.76 12.13 -4.69
CA VAL A 15 -8.45 10.68 -4.69
C VAL A 15 -9.65 9.85 -5.11
N MET A 16 -10.81 10.10 -4.49
CA MET A 16 -12.05 9.36 -4.80
C MET A 16 -12.45 9.53 -6.27
N GLU A 17 -12.35 10.75 -6.81
CA GLU A 17 -12.67 11.03 -8.21
C GLU A 17 -11.70 10.31 -9.14
N ASN A 18 -10.40 10.32 -8.82
CA ASN A 18 -9.40 9.61 -9.63
C ASN A 18 -9.68 8.09 -9.68
N VAL A 19 -9.93 7.49 -8.53
CA VAL A 19 -10.27 6.06 -8.42
C VAL A 19 -11.55 5.76 -9.21
N ARG A 20 -12.57 6.61 -9.06
CA ARG A 20 -13.83 6.47 -9.80
C ARG A 20 -13.62 6.52 -11.31
N VAL A 21 -12.88 7.49 -11.81
CA VAL A 21 -12.59 7.63 -13.25
C VAL A 21 -11.82 6.41 -13.77
N GLU A 22 -10.82 5.90 -13.05
CA GLU A 22 -10.11 4.68 -13.45
C GLU A 22 -11.03 3.44 -13.47
N ILE A 23 -11.95 3.32 -12.50
CA ILE A 23 -12.93 2.22 -12.47
C ILE A 23 -13.85 2.28 -13.69
N GLU A 24 -14.51 3.43 -13.90
CA GLU A 24 -15.52 3.59 -14.94
C GLU A 24 -14.90 3.54 -16.35
N SER A 25 -13.75 4.18 -16.56
CA SER A 25 -13.16 4.32 -17.90
C SER A 25 -12.25 3.17 -18.33
N ARG A 26 -11.69 2.39 -17.39
CA ARG A 26 -10.69 1.37 -17.70
C ARG A 26 -11.02 0.01 -17.13
N LEU A 27 -11.30 -0.09 -15.83
CA LEU A 27 -11.52 -1.40 -15.21
C LEU A 27 -12.80 -2.03 -15.74
N ILE A 28 -13.95 -1.35 -15.62
CA ILE A 28 -15.24 -1.85 -16.11
C ILE A 28 -15.17 -2.12 -17.61
N LEU A 29 -14.63 -1.17 -18.39
CA LEU A 29 -14.47 -1.35 -19.84
C LEU A 29 -13.63 -2.58 -20.20
N SER A 30 -12.52 -2.83 -19.49
CA SER A 30 -11.69 -4.02 -19.72
C SER A 30 -12.44 -5.32 -19.39
N LEU A 31 -13.23 -5.31 -18.31
CA LEU A 31 -14.04 -6.46 -17.90
C LEU A 31 -15.17 -6.73 -18.90
N ASP A 32 -15.83 -5.69 -19.42
CA ASP A 32 -16.87 -5.81 -20.42
C ASP A 32 -16.31 -6.40 -21.72
N ILE A 33 -15.20 -5.86 -22.22
CA ILE A 33 -14.51 -6.38 -23.42
C ILE A 33 -14.09 -7.84 -23.22
N ALA A 34 -13.54 -8.18 -22.05
CA ALA A 34 -13.14 -9.56 -21.75
C ALA A 34 -14.35 -10.52 -21.73
N THR A 35 -15.49 -10.05 -21.22
CA THR A 35 -16.74 -10.82 -21.17
C THR A 35 -17.29 -11.05 -22.58
N GLU A 36 -17.31 -10.02 -23.42
CA GLU A 36 -17.77 -10.12 -24.82
C GLU A 36 -16.93 -11.09 -25.65
N ILE A 37 -15.62 -11.10 -25.45
CA ILE A 37 -14.69 -11.95 -26.19
C ILE A 37 -14.60 -13.36 -25.56
N GLY A 38 -15.18 -13.58 -24.38
CA GLY A 38 -15.07 -14.83 -23.63
C GLY A 38 -13.63 -15.11 -23.15
N CYS A 39 -12.85 -14.05 -22.92
CA CYS A 39 -11.46 -14.14 -22.51
C CYS A 39 -11.35 -14.42 -21.01
N ARG A 40 -10.43 -15.32 -20.61
CA ARG A 40 -10.06 -15.53 -19.21
C ARG A 40 -8.86 -14.65 -18.89
N PHE A 41 -8.91 -13.95 -17.76
CA PHE A 41 -7.81 -13.11 -17.28
C PHE A 41 -7.57 -13.37 -15.79
N ASP A 42 -6.36 -13.03 -15.34
CA ASP A 42 -6.00 -13.09 -13.93
C ASP A 42 -6.45 -11.79 -13.24
N LEU A 43 -7.39 -11.91 -12.31
CA LEU A 43 -7.90 -10.76 -11.56
C LEU A 43 -6.81 -10.13 -10.67
N GLN A 44 -5.83 -10.91 -10.22
CA GLN A 44 -4.72 -10.38 -9.43
C GLN A 44 -3.88 -9.39 -10.26
N ASP A 45 -3.43 -9.79 -11.45
CA ASP A 45 -2.66 -8.93 -12.37
C ASP A 45 -3.45 -7.67 -12.75
N VAL A 46 -4.76 -7.81 -13.01
CA VAL A 46 -5.63 -6.65 -13.32
C VAL A 46 -5.72 -5.69 -12.14
N LEU A 47 -5.97 -6.19 -10.93
CA LEU A 47 -6.08 -5.35 -9.73
C LEU A 47 -4.74 -4.72 -9.36
N GLU A 48 -3.62 -5.43 -9.54
CA GLU A 48 -2.27 -4.88 -9.33
C GLU A 48 -1.99 -3.73 -10.28
N ARG A 49 -2.28 -3.89 -11.58
CA ARG A 49 -2.16 -2.80 -12.58
C ARG A 49 -3.06 -1.61 -12.23
N PHE A 50 -4.28 -1.88 -11.77
CA PHE A 50 -5.22 -0.84 -11.33
C PHE A 50 -4.68 -0.05 -10.14
N VAL A 51 -4.21 -0.76 -9.10
CA VAL A 51 -3.61 -0.13 -7.91
C VAL A 51 -2.37 0.66 -8.30
N PHE A 52 -1.52 0.11 -9.17
CA PHE A 52 -0.30 0.75 -9.62
C PHE A 52 -0.56 2.07 -10.36
N ASN A 53 -1.55 2.11 -11.25
CA ASN A 53 -1.99 3.33 -11.92
C ASN A 53 -2.43 4.40 -10.91
N ASN A 54 -3.31 4.01 -9.97
CA ASN A 54 -3.86 4.94 -8.99
C ASN A 54 -2.79 5.49 -8.05
N VAL A 55 -1.90 4.64 -7.54
CA VAL A 55 -0.80 5.06 -6.67
C VAL A 55 0.20 5.94 -7.43
N SER A 56 0.54 5.60 -8.67
CA SER A 56 1.47 6.40 -9.49
C SER A 56 0.90 7.78 -9.80
N LYS A 57 -0.39 7.84 -10.13
CA LYS A 57 -1.09 9.10 -10.38
C LYS A 57 -1.22 9.96 -9.12
N LEU A 58 -1.46 9.34 -7.96
CA LEU A 58 -1.51 10.07 -6.70
C LEU A 58 -0.13 10.56 -6.23
N ALA A 59 0.88 9.69 -6.31
CA ALA A 59 2.21 9.95 -5.78
C ALA A 59 3.03 10.89 -6.67
N PHE A 60 2.90 10.71 -7.99
CA PHE A 60 3.76 11.35 -8.97
C PHE A 60 3.00 12.20 -9.99
N ASN A 61 1.66 12.21 -9.96
CA ASN A 61 0.83 12.81 -11.00
C ASN A 61 1.14 12.29 -12.40
N VAL A 62 1.60 11.03 -12.48
CA VAL A 62 1.91 10.31 -13.72
C VAL A 62 0.98 9.12 -13.83
N ASP A 63 0.34 8.98 -14.99
CA ASP A 63 -0.50 7.84 -15.32
C ASP A 63 0.29 6.86 -16.20
N PRO A 64 0.78 5.74 -15.66
CA PRO A 64 1.52 4.75 -16.44
C PRO A 64 0.59 3.94 -17.37
N ASN A 65 -0.73 3.99 -17.20
CA ASN A 65 -1.69 3.31 -18.06
C ASN A 65 -1.45 1.77 -18.19
N CYS A 66 -0.99 1.12 -17.11
CA CYS A 66 -0.65 -0.32 -17.08
C CYS A 66 -1.84 -1.24 -17.36
N LEU A 67 -3.06 -0.80 -17.03
CA LEU A 67 -4.31 -1.55 -17.25
C LEU A 67 -4.63 -1.81 -18.72
N ARG A 68 -4.38 -0.83 -19.60
CA ARG A 68 -4.65 -0.97 -21.03
C ARG A 68 -3.61 -1.83 -21.75
N SER A 69 -2.39 -1.88 -21.23
CA SER A 69 -1.27 -2.60 -21.86
C SER A 69 -1.41 -4.13 -21.78
N GLY A 70 -2.09 -4.66 -20.76
CA GLY A 70 -2.21 -6.10 -20.50
C GLY A 70 -3.14 -6.88 -21.43
N TYR A 71 -4.07 -6.22 -22.13
CA TYR A 71 -5.02 -6.87 -23.04
C TYR A 71 -4.55 -6.73 -24.49
N GLY A 72 -3.81 -7.74 -24.96
CA GLY A 72 -3.17 -7.75 -26.27
C GLY A 72 -4.11 -7.57 -27.46
N LYS A 73 -4.23 -6.32 -27.95
CA LYS A 73 -4.25 -5.90 -29.38
C LYS A 73 -4.42 -4.38 -29.58
N PHE A 74 -4.64 -3.59 -28.54
CA PHE A 74 -4.69 -2.12 -28.63
C PHE A 74 -3.47 -1.49 -27.94
N LYS A 75 -2.30 -1.54 -28.60
CA LYS A 75 -1.17 -0.64 -28.28
C LYS A 75 -1.53 0.76 -28.77
N PHE A 76 -2.03 1.62 -27.89
CA PHE A 76 -1.82 3.06 -28.07
C PHE A 76 -0.47 3.39 -27.44
N VAL A 77 0.53 3.56 -28.32
CA VAL A 77 1.81 4.18 -27.99
C VAL A 77 1.52 5.61 -27.57
N ASP A 78 2.14 6.08 -26.48
CA ASP A 78 2.87 7.36 -26.41
C ASP A 78 3.26 7.68 -24.96
N PHE A 79 4.38 7.10 -24.51
CA PHE A 79 5.44 7.78 -23.73
C PHE A 79 6.64 6.82 -23.64
N ASP A 80 7.87 7.35 -23.70
CA ASP A 80 9.15 6.65 -23.93
C ASP A 80 9.63 5.74 -22.76
N SER A 81 8.70 5.25 -21.95
CA SER A 81 8.94 4.34 -20.83
C SER A 81 7.89 3.24 -20.88
N ASN A 82 8.30 2.01 -21.16
CA ASN A 82 7.42 0.85 -21.15
C ASN A 82 6.79 0.71 -19.74
N PRO A 83 5.51 1.04 -19.53
CA PRO A 83 4.93 1.13 -18.19
C PRO A 83 4.85 -0.24 -17.51
N ASP A 84 4.69 -1.30 -18.31
CA ASP A 84 4.77 -2.68 -17.84
C ASP A 84 6.17 -2.99 -17.28
N HIS A 85 7.23 -2.47 -17.90
CA HIS A 85 8.60 -2.70 -17.43
C HIS A 85 8.88 -2.02 -16.09
N PHE A 86 8.33 -0.83 -15.86
CA PHE A 86 8.46 -0.16 -14.56
C PHE A 86 7.68 -0.90 -13.46
N MET A 87 6.43 -1.30 -13.73
CA MET A 87 5.63 -2.09 -12.80
C MET A 87 6.30 -3.43 -12.46
N GLN A 88 6.76 -4.17 -13.47
CA GLN A 88 7.48 -5.44 -13.30
C GLN A 88 8.76 -5.25 -12.48
N ALA A 89 9.56 -4.22 -12.78
CA ALA A 89 10.77 -3.94 -12.00
C ALA A 89 10.45 -3.58 -10.55
N PHE A 90 9.38 -2.82 -10.30
CA PHE A 90 8.95 -2.47 -8.95
C PHE A 90 8.52 -3.72 -8.16
N GLU A 91 7.69 -4.57 -8.75
CA GLU A 91 7.18 -5.79 -8.14
C GLU A 91 8.29 -6.82 -7.91
N GLU A 92 9.18 -6.98 -8.89
CA GLU A 92 10.37 -7.83 -8.77
C GLU A 92 11.28 -7.34 -7.65
N ALA A 93 11.49 -6.02 -7.54
CA ALA A 93 12.28 -5.45 -6.45
C ALA A 93 11.61 -5.72 -5.08
N ALA A 94 10.30 -5.58 -4.98
CA ALA A 94 9.54 -5.86 -3.75
C ALA A 94 9.64 -7.34 -3.35
N THR A 95 9.44 -8.25 -4.32
CA THR A 95 9.52 -9.71 -4.12
C THR A 95 10.91 -10.18 -3.75
N LEU A 96 11.94 -9.67 -4.42
CA LEU A 96 13.33 -10.03 -4.11
C LEU A 96 13.75 -9.45 -2.74
N ASN A 97 13.26 -8.25 -2.38
CA ASN A 97 13.50 -7.68 -1.07
C ASN A 97 12.81 -8.48 0.05
N SER A 98 11.57 -8.94 -0.15
CA SER A 98 10.88 -9.77 0.85
C SER A 98 11.53 -11.15 0.97
N ALA A 99 11.95 -11.75 -0.15
CA ALA A 99 12.69 -13.02 -0.17
C ALA A 99 14.01 -12.95 0.62
N ARG A 100 14.62 -11.77 0.76
CA ARG A 100 15.81 -11.61 1.62
C ARG A 100 15.55 -12.01 3.07
N PHE A 101 14.33 -11.84 3.57
CA PHE A 101 13.95 -12.21 4.93
C PHE A 101 13.91 -13.73 5.14
N MET A 102 13.71 -14.51 4.06
CA MET A 102 13.58 -15.98 4.13
C MET A 102 14.93 -16.72 4.08
N TYR A 103 16.06 -16.03 3.90
CA TYR A 103 17.35 -16.70 3.91
C TYR A 103 17.70 -17.18 5.32
N ALA A 104 17.84 -18.50 5.47
CA ALA A 104 18.20 -19.14 6.74
C ALA A 104 19.54 -18.64 7.33
N PHE A 105 20.48 -18.19 6.49
CA PHE A 105 21.79 -17.73 6.94
C PHE A 105 22.16 -16.38 6.33
N GLN A 106 22.36 -15.37 7.17
CA GLN A 106 22.79 -14.01 6.80
C GLN A 106 24.11 -13.99 6.00
N PHE A 107 24.97 -15.00 6.18
CA PHE A 107 26.21 -15.13 5.42
C PHE A 107 25.95 -15.36 3.92
N MET A 108 24.94 -16.16 3.54
CA MET A 108 24.60 -16.39 2.13
C MET A 108 24.17 -15.11 1.43
N LEU A 109 23.44 -14.22 2.12
CA LEU A 109 23.10 -12.89 1.62
C LEU A 109 24.34 -12.05 1.37
N LYS A 110 25.28 -12.02 2.32
CA LYS A 110 26.55 -11.27 2.15
C LYS A 110 27.33 -11.77 0.94
N VAL A 111 27.46 -13.10 0.79
CA VAL A 111 28.14 -13.72 -0.35
C VAL A 111 27.43 -13.38 -1.66
N LYS A 112 26.11 -13.62 -1.78
CA LYS A 112 25.36 -13.29 -2.99
C LYS A 112 25.43 -11.81 -3.36
N LYS A 113 25.44 -10.94 -2.36
CA LYS A 113 25.56 -9.48 -2.54
C LYS A 113 26.96 -9.07 -3.04
N ILE A 114 28.01 -9.71 -2.55
CA ILE A 114 29.40 -9.46 -2.99
C ILE A 114 29.60 -9.93 -4.43
N PHE A 115 29.15 -11.14 -4.76
CA PHE A 115 29.33 -11.70 -6.10
C PHE A 115 28.32 -11.16 -7.12
N ASN A 116 27.27 -10.47 -6.68
CA ASN A 116 26.19 -9.95 -7.52
C ASN A 116 25.61 -11.04 -8.45
N VAL A 117 25.21 -12.17 -7.87
CA VAL A 117 24.76 -13.36 -8.63
C VAL A 117 23.26 -13.60 -8.42
N GLY A 118 22.58 -13.92 -9.52
CA GLY A 118 21.18 -14.35 -9.54
C GLY A 118 20.23 -13.28 -9.02
N SER A 119 19.59 -13.54 -7.88
CA SER A 119 18.59 -12.67 -7.26
C SER A 119 19.11 -11.27 -6.91
N GLU A 120 20.36 -11.16 -6.46
CA GLU A 120 20.93 -9.86 -6.06
C GLU A 120 21.24 -8.96 -7.26
N ARG A 121 21.62 -9.57 -8.40
CA ARG A 121 21.81 -8.84 -9.66
C ARG A 121 20.50 -8.33 -10.22
N ARG A 122 19.50 -9.21 -10.31
CA ARG A 122 18.15 -8.83 -10.76
C ARG A 122 17.61 -7.69 -9.92
N LEU A 123 17.69 -7.82 -8.59
CA LEU A 123 17.27 -6.75 -7.68
C LEU A 123 18.02 -5.43 -7.92
N LYS A 124 19.33 -5.46 -8.20
CA LYS A 124 20.09 -4.26 -8.54
C LYS A 124 19.60 -3.62 -9.85
N GLU A 125 19.34 -4.43 -10.87
CA GLU A 125 18.78 -3.98 -12.15
C GLU A 125 17.39 -3.38 -11.97
N SER A 126 16.48 -4.06 -11.26
CA SER A 126 15.13 -3.57 -10.99
C SER A 126 15.14 -2.27 -10.16
N ILE A 127 16.01 -2.18 -9.13
CA ILE A 127 16.21 -0.94 -8.36
C ILE A 127 16.70 0.19 -9.26
N SER A 128 17.62 -0.08 -10.20
CA SER A 128 18.11 0.93 -11.14
C SER A 128 16.99 1.44 -12.05
N THR A 129 16.11 0.57 -12.53
CA THR A 129 14.94 0.98 -13.32
C THR A 129 14.01 1.90 -12.53
N VAL A 130 13.71 1.54 -11.27
CA VAL A 130 12.86 2.36 -10.39
C VAL A 130 13.48 3.73 -10.12
N HIS A 131 14.80 3.79 -9.87
CA HIS A 131 15.51 5.06 -9.67
C HIS A 131 15.48 5.93 -10.92
N ASN A 132 15.77 5.36 -12.10
CA ASN A 132 15.75 6.11 -13.35
C ASN A 132 14.37 6.72 -13.63
N PHE A 133 13.29 5.97 -13.34
CA PHE A 133 11.92 6.48 -13.47
C PHE A 133 11.65 7.64 -12.49
N ALA A 134 11.96 7.46 -11.21
CA ALA A 134 11.76 8.49 -10.20
C ALA A 134 12.59 9.76 -10.49
N ASP A 135 13.86 9.61 -10.87
CA ASP A 135 14.74 10.71 -11.24
C ASP A 135 14.21 11.46 -12.48
N GLY A 136 13.63 10.75 -13.44
CA GLY A 136 13.01 11.34 -14.62
C GLY A 136 11.84 12.27 -14.23
N ILE A 137 10.96 11.80 -13.36
CA ILE A 137 9.81 12.58 -12.86
C ILE A 137 10.29 13.79 -12.08
N ILE A 138 11.22 13.59 -11.13
CA ILE A 138 11.76 14.68 -10.30
C ILE A 138 12.40 15.75 -11.17
N LYS A 139 13.24 15.37 -12.14
CA LYS A 139 13.90 16.32 -13.05
C LYS A 139 12.88 17.07 -13.90
N SER A 140 11.90 16.37 -14.47
CA SER A 140 10.84 17.00 -15.27
C SER A 140 10.08 18.03 -14.44
N ARG A 141 9.81 17.75 -13.16
CA ARG A 141 9.06 18.64 -12.28
C ARG A 141 9.85 19.85 -11.82
N ILE A 142 11.15 19.68 -11.54
CA ILE A 142 12.05 20.79 -11.22
C ILE A 142 12.22 21.73 -12.43
N SER A 143 12.21 21.21 -13.67
CA SER A 143 12.27 22.07 -14.86
C SER A 143 10.97 22.82 -15.18
N ASP A 144 9.85 22.42 -14.58
CA ASP A 144 8.50 22.93 -14.89
C ASP A 144 8.02 24.03 -13.92
N GLU A 145 8.96 24.85 -13.41
CA GLU A 145 8.81 25.91 -12.38
C GLU A 145 7.69 26.98 -12.61
N ARG A 146 6.80 26.84 -13.61
CA ARG A 146 5.77 27.81 -13.98
C ARG A 146 4.32 27.38 -13.79
N SER A 147 4.01 26.17 -13.34
CA SER A 147 2.61 25.77 -13.13
C SER A 147 2.23 25.89 -11.64
N GLU A 148 1.37 26.88 -11.33
CA GLU A 148 0.85 27.17 -9.99
C GLU A 148 -0.13 26.10 -9.45
N ASP A 149 -0.29 24.97 -10.15
CA ASP A 149 -1.34 23.98 -9.92
C ASP A 149 -0.77 22.60 -9.55
N HIS A 150 -0.02 22.55 -8.44
CA HIS A 150 0.64 21.32 -7.99
C HIS A 150 0.04 20.81 -6.68
N HIS A 151 -0.98 19.95 -6.83
CA HIS A 151 -1.68 19.27 -5.73
C HIS A 151 -1.22 17.82 -5.48
N ASP A 152 0.02 17.45 -5.86
CA ASP A 152 0.55 16.08 -5.69
C ASP A 152 1.53 15.93 -4.50
N LEU A 153 1.71 14.69 -4.03
CA LEU A 153 2.57 14.37 -2.88
C LEU A 153 4.04 14.73 -3.14
N LEU A 154 4.52 14.58 -4.38
CA LEU A 154 5.90 14.87 -4.73
C LEU A 154 6.22 16.36 -4.60
N SER A 155 5.30 17.25 -4.99
CA SER A 155 5.47 18.70 -4.86
C SER A 155 5.53 19.13 -3.40
N LEU A 156 4.78 18.46 -2.51
CA LEU A 156 4.92 18.63 -1.07
C LEU A 156 6.33 18.25 -0.59
N PHE A 157 6.92 17.17 -1.10
CA PHE A 157 8.28 16.78 -0.72
C PHE A 157 9.38 17.70 -1.28
N ILE A 158 9.21 18.19 -2.51
CA ILE A 158 10.18 19.10 -3.15
C ILE A 158 10.15 20.48 -2.48
N GLY A 159 8.97 20.95 -2.05
CA GLY A 159 8.78 22.26 -1.40
C GLY A 159 9.22 22.36 0.06
N ILE A 160 9.66 21.26 0.71
CA ILE A 160 10.08 21.29 2.11
C ILE A 160 11.56 21.74 2.22
N PRO A 161 11.86 22.90 2.83
CA PRO A 161 13.24 23.22 3.20
C PRO A 161 13.75 22.19 4.23
N LYS A 162 15.01 21.73 4.06
CA LYS A 162 15.73 20.64 4.78
C LYS A 162 15.74 20.68 6.32
N LYS A 163 15.02 21.58 6.99
CA LYS A 163 15.04 21.80 8.45
C LYS A 163 13.71 21.61 9.18
N GLN A 164 12.62 21.21 8.52
CA GLN A 164 11.37 20.92 9.23
C GLN A 164 11.19 19.43 9.51
N PRO A 165 10.66 19.06 10.70
CA PRO A 165 10.40 17.67 11.01
C PRO A 165 9.33 17.12 10.06
N ILE A 166 9.58 15.88 9.66
CA ILE A 166 8.75 14.94 8.91
C ILE A 166 7.26 15.25 9.08
N ILE A 167 6.55 15.34 7.95
CA ILE A 167 5.08 15.46 7.84
C ILE A 167 4.41 14.65 8.95
N GLU A 168 3.89 15.34 9.97
CA GLU A 168 2.92 14.73 10.88
C GLU A 168 1.65 14.53 10.06
N PHE A 169 1.43 13.31 9.60
CA PHE A 169 0.08 12.84 9.28
C PHE A 169 -0.72 12.88 10.58
N SER A 170 -1.31 14.04 10.87
CA SER A 170 -2.20 14.25 11.99
C SER A 170 -3.29 13.17 11.95
N PRO A 171 -3.55 12.42 13.04
CA PRO A 171 -4.56 11.34 13.10
C PRO A 171 -6.02 11.83 12.97
N ARG A 172 -6.23 13.03 12.42
CA ARG A 172 -7.40 13.86 12.67
C ARG A 172 -8.27 14.06 11.44
N TYR A 173 -8.39 13.05 10.59
CA TYR A 173 -9.53 12.92 9.67
C TYR A 173 -10.22 11.58 9.91
N ARG A 174 -11.10 11.60 10.91
CA ARG A 174 -12.03 10.54 11.26
C ARG A 174 -13.40 10.92 10.69
N ASP A 175 -13.51 11.05 9.36
CA ASP A 175 -14.84 11.24 8.77
C ASP A 175 -15.55 9.88 8.70
N LYS A 176 -16.49 9.69 9.63
CA LYS A 176 -17.12 8.40 9.97
C LYS A 176 -18.13 7.91 8.94
N HIS A 177 -18.38 8.68 7.87
CA HIS A 177 -19.58 8.50 7.05
C HIS A 177 -19.37 7.65 5.78
N HIS A 178 -18.18 7.63 5.19
CA HIS A 178 -17.91 6.83 3.96
C HIS A 178 -17.64 5.35 4.24
N TYR A 179 -17.22 5.00 5.45
CA TYR A 179 -16.86 3.64 5.83
C TYR A 179 -18.07 2.71 6.09
N ARG A 180 -19.30 3.23 6.02
CA ARG A 180 -20.47 2.59 6.66
C ARG A 180 -20.95 1.29 5.99
N ARG A 181 -20.83 1.14 4.66
CA ARG A 181 -21.51 0.03 3.96
C ARG A 181 -20.65 -1.16 3.53
N SER A 182 -19.36 -0.97 3.28
CA SER A 182 -18.47 -2.06 2.85
C SER A 182 -17.25 -2.26 3.76
N GLY A 183 -17.01 -1.35 4.71
CA GLY A 183 -15.85 -1.40 5.59
C GLY A 183 -15.82 -2.64 6.50
N HIS A 184 -17.00 -3.13 6.90
CA HIS A 184 -17.12 -4.33 7.74
C HIS A 184 -16.76 -5.62 6.99
N ASP A 185 -16.99 -5.67 5.68
CA ASP A 185 -16.58 -6.77 4.81
C ASP A 185 -15.06 -6.78 4.62
N ILE A 186 -14.47 -5.60 4.35
CA ILE A 186 -13.01 -5.43 4.23
C ILE A 186 -12.32 -5.84 5.53
N ILE A 187 -12.79 -5.34 6.67
CA ILE A 187 -12.21 -5.71 7.97
C ILE A 187 -12.31 -7.21 8.24
N SER A 188 -13.43 -7.83 7.88
CA SER A 188 -13.59 -9.28 8.05
C SER A 188 -12.70 -10.08 7.12
N PHE A 189 -12.48 -9.58 5.91
CA PHE A 189 -11.55 -10.19 4.98
C PHE A 189 -10.12 -10.07 5.51
N ASP A 190 -9.66 -8.87 5.88
CA ASP A 190 -8.31 -8.65 6.42
C ASP A 190 -8.09 -9.36 7.77
N MET A 191 -9.16 -9.65 8.50
CA MET A 191 -9.14 -10.49 9.70
C MET A 191 -8.68 -11.91 9.38
N LEU A 192 -9.15 -12.48 8.28
CA LEU A 192 -8.80 -13.83 7.84
C LEU A 192 -7.52 -13.85 6.99
N TYR A 193 -7.33 -12.83 6.15
CA TYR A 193 -6.30 -12.74 5.12
C TYR A 193 -5.56 -11.40 5.18
N PRO A 194 -4.79 -11.12 6.25
CA PRO A 194 -4.04 -9.88 6.36
C PRO A 194 -2.99 -9.77 5.22
N PRO A 195 -2.91 -8.64 4.50
CA PRO A 195 -1.92 -8.45 3.42
C PRO A 195 -0.48 -8.59 3.89
N VAL A 196 -0.18 -8.21 5.14
CA VAL A 196 1.13 -8.36 5.78
C VAL A 196 0.99 -9.25 7.01
N PRO A 197 1.29 -10.56 6.90
CA PRO A 197 1.04 -11.52 7.98
C PRO A 197 2.07 -11.47 9.12
N ILE A 198 3.27 -10.93 8.85
CA ILE A 198 4.42 -10.93 9.75
C ILE A 198 5.13 -9.59 9.64
N ASP A 199 5.47 -8.98 10.77
CA ASP A 199 6.32 -7.79 10.84
C ASP A 199 7.36 -7.94 11.96
N SER A 200 8.54 -7.39 11.72
CA SER A 200 9.69 -7.55 12.61
C SER A 200 10.33 -6.20 12.95
N LYS A 201 10.81 -6.08 14.19
CA LYS A 201 11.53 -4.91 14.72
C LYS A 201 12.83 -5.36 15.36
N VAL A 202 13.83 -4.49 15.40
CA VAL A 202 15.11 -4.75 16.07
C VAL A 202 15.19 -3.89 17.33
N CYS A 203 15.52 -4.51 18.45
CA CYS A 203 15.75 -3.81 19.71
C CYS A 203 17.00 -2.90 19.61
N LEU A 204 16.83 -1.60 19.78
CA LEU A 204 17.95 -0.65 19.72
C LEU A 204 18.80 -0.63 20.98
N ASN A 205 18.16 -0.90 22.13
CA ASN A 205 18.77 -0.97 23.45
C ASN A 205 18.21 -2.20 24.18
N ASP A 206 18.87 -2.58 25.27
CA ASP A 206 18.32 -3.54 26.21
C ASP A 206 17.03 -2.97 26.83
N ASP A 207 16.03 -3.83 27.02
CA ASP A 207 14.71 -3.44 27.53
C ASP A 207 14.06 -4.60 28.30
N VAL A 208 13.02 -4.31 29.07
CA VAL A 208 12.23 -5.32 29.79
C VAL A 208 10.75 -5.09 29.50
N TRP A 209 10.09 -6.10 28.94
CA TRP A 209 8.67 -6.03 28.62
C TRP A 209 7.80 -6.07 29.88
N LEU A 210 6.53 -5.68 29.72
CA LEU A 210 5.55 -5.62 30.81
C LEU A 210 5.33 -6.94 31.56
N ASN A 211 5.64 -8.06 30.92
CA ASN A 211 5.56 -9.41 31.50
C ASN A 211 6.88 -9.86 32.15
N GLY A 212 7.89 -8.98 32.25
CA GLY A 212 9.22 -9.28 32.79
C GLY A 212 10.19 -9.93 31.80
N THR A 213 9.80 -10.16 30.53
CA THR A 213 10.73 -10.70 29.52
C THR A 213 11.83 -9.68 29.20
N VAL A 214 13.09 -10.09 29.39
CA VAL A 214 14.26 -9.28 29.06
C VAL A 214 14.55 -9.37 27.56
N MET A 215 14.77 -8.22 26.95
CA MET A 215 15.07 -8.07 25.53
C MET A 215 16.46 -7.46 25.37
N GLY A 216 17.36 -8.18 24.72
CA GLY A 216 18.71 -7.70 24.44
C GLY A 216 18.75 -6.73 23.26
N LYS A 217 19.70 -5.79 23.30
CA LYS A 217 20.08 -4.97 22.15
C LYS A 217 20.43 -5.85 20.95
N GLY A 218 19.89 -5.48 19.78
CA GLY A 218 20.09 -6.18 18.51
C GLY A 218 19.19 -7.39 18.31
N TRP A 219 18.36 -7.77 19.28
CA TRP A 219 17.42 -8.86 19.11
C TRP A 219 16.33 -8.50 18.10
N LEU A 220 15.97 -9.47 17.26
CA LEU A 220 14.85 -9.37 16.33
C LEU A 220 13.58 -9.82 17.05
N VAL A 221 12.58 -8.94 17.05
CA VAL A 221 11.25 -9.17 17.60
C VAL A 221 10.28 -9.26 16.46
N THR A 222 9.58 -10.39 16.34
CA THR A 222 8.61 -10.62 15.29
C THR A 222 7.25 -10.89 15.90
N TYR A 223 6.22 -10.21 15.38
CA TYR A 223 4.83 -10.56 15.70
C TYR A 223 4.14 -11.06 14.45
N HIS A 224 3.29 -12.07 14.65
CA HIS A 224 2.57 -12.74 13.59
C HIS A 224 1.12 -12.25 13.60
N ALA A 225 0.85 -11.20 12.83
CA ALA A 225 -0.49 -10.64 12.68
C ALA A 225 -1.50 -11.73 12.23
N TYR A 226 -1.08 -12.62 11.32
CA TYR A 226 -1.91 -13.75 10.89
C TYR A 226 -2.24 -14.69 12.06
N THR A 227 -1.24 -15.16 12.81
CA THR A 227 -1.47 -16.11 13.92
C THR A 227 -2.29 -15.46 15.02
N MET A 228 -2.01 -14.22 15.40
CA MET A 228 -2.78 -13.49 16.42
C MET A 228 -4.27 -13.37 16.06
N ARG A 229 -4.61 -13.31 14.76
CA ARG A 229 -6.00 -13.32 14.28
C ARG A 229 -6.68 -14.68 14.37
N HIS A 230 -5.87 -15.73 14.33
CA HIS A 230 -6.32 -17.11 14.42
C HIS A 230 -6.18 -17.71 15.83
N MET A 231 -6.09 -16.85 16.85
CA MET A 231 -6.06 -17.25 18.26
C MET A 231 -7.43 -17.09 18.90
N GLU A 232 -8.00 -18.21 19.35
CA GLU A 232 -9.27 -18.26 20.09
C GLU A 232 -9.25 -17.39 21.35
N MET A 233 -8.13 -17.37 22.09
CA MET A 233 -7.95 -16.52 23.27
C MET A 233 -8.13 -15.03 22.96
N ILE A 234 -7.85 -14.59 21.73
CA ILE A 234 -7.97 -13.18 21.33
C ILE A 234 -9.33 -12.92 20.69
N TRP A 235 -9.90 -13.86 19.92
CA TRP A 235 -11.05 -13.60 19.04
C TRP A 235 -12.32 -14.43 19.32
N GLY A 236 -12.27 -15.32 20.30
CA GLY A 236 -13.34 -16.27 20.63
C GLY A 236 -13.49 -17.35 19.57
N ASN A 237 -14.43 -18.28 19.77
CA ASN A 237 -14.52 -19.56 19.04
C ASN A 237 -14.77 -19.42 17.53
N ASN A 238 -15.38 -18.31 17.09
CA ASN A 238 -15.75 -18.03 15.70
C ASN A 238 -14.67 -17.24 14.94
N TYR A 239 -13.41 -17.29 15.37
CA TYR A 239 -12.31 -16.51 14.79
C TYR A 239 -11.97 -16.88 13.33
N ARG A 240 -12.32 -18.09 12.88
CA ARG A 240 -12.11 -18.57 11.51
C ARG A 240 -13.26 -18.25 10.56
N GLU A 241 -14.38 -17.79 11.09
CA GLU A 241 -15.59 -17.55 10.32
C GLU A 241 -15.57 -16.14 9.72
N TYR A 242 -15.92 -16.03 8.44
CA TYR A 242 -16.19 -14.74 7.81
C TYR A 242 -17.51 -14.18 8.35
N LEU A 243 -17.40 -13.27 9.32
CA LEU A 243 -18.55 -12.68 10.02
C LEU A 243 -18.52 -11.14 9.98
N PRO A 244 -18.90 -10.51 8.85
CA PRO A 244 -18.94 -9.04 8.71
C PRO A 244 -19.81 -8.33 9.74
N LYS A 245 -20.91 -8.97 10.14
CA LYS A 245 -21.81 -8.47 11.19
C LYS A 245 -21.13 -8.26 12.54
N ARG A 246 -20.01 -8.93 12.84
CA ARG A 246 -19.23 -8.71 14.09
C ARG A 246 -18.74 -7.26 14.22
N TRP A 247 -18.53 -6.61 13.08
CA TRP A 247 -17.98 -5.26 13.02
C TRP A 247 -19.05 -4.20 12.83
N LEU A 248 -20.32 -4.56 12.73
CA LEU A 248 -21.42 -3.61 12.58
C LEU A 248 -22.01 -3.27 13.96
N MET A 249 -22.12 -1.98 14.24
CA MET A 249 -22.83 -1.44 15.40
C MET A 249 -24.30 -1.14 15.06
N GLU A 250 -25.14 -0.94 16.09
CA GLU A 250 -26.57 -0.64 15.93
C GLU A 250 -26.86 0.64 15.12
N ASP A 251 -25.91 1.58 15.06
CA ASP A 251 -26.00 2.83 14.32
C ASP A 251 -25.41 2.76 12.90
N ASP A 252 -25.28 1.55 12.33
CA ASP A 252 -24.63 1.28 11.04
C ASP A 252 -23.19 1.84 10.95
N THR A 253 -22.51 1.99 12.09
CA THR A 253 -21.07 2.31 12.09
C THR A 253 -20.23 1.07 12.26
N CYS A 254 -19.01 1.11 11.73
CA CYS A 254 -18.08 0.01 11.92
C CYS A 254 -17.38 0.12 13.28
N ARG A 255 -17.38 -0.98 14.03
CA ARG A 255 -16.67 -1.14 15.29
C ARG A 255 -15.18 -0.91 15.09
N GLN A 256 -14.64 0.05 15.83
CA GLN A 256 -13.19 0.23 15.93
C GLN A 256 -12.62 -0.71 16.98
N GLU A 257 -11.62 -1.49 16.59
CA GLU A 257 -10.89 -2.37 17.50
C GLU A 257 -9.53 -1.77 17.85
N SER A 258 -8.97 -2.20 18.98
CA SER A 258 -7.62 -1.80 19.37
C SER A 258 -6.61 -2.15 18.27
N VAL A 259 -5.76 -1.19 17.88
CA VAL A 259 -4.71 -1.41 16.86
C VAL A 259 -3.67 -2.47 17.28
N PHE A 260 -3.61 -2.80 18.58
CA PHE A 260 -2.76 -3.88 19.10
C PHE A 260 -3.41 -5.25 19.00
N ARG A 261 -4.75 -5.30 19.01
CA ARG A 261 -5.53 -6.53 18.80
C ARG A 261 -5.74 -6.78 17.31
N TYR A 262 -6.05 -5.72 16.56
CA TYR A 262 -6.28 -5.71 15.12
C TYR A 262 -5.16 -4.95 14.39
N SER A 263 -4.00 -5.59 14.27
CA SER A 263 -2.74 -4.96 13.85
C SER A 263 -2.43 -5.00 12.35
N ILE A 264 -3.40 -4.82 11.43
CA ILE A 264 -3.13 -4.83 9.96
C ILE A 264 -2.18 -3.71 9.56
N PHE A 265 -2.44 -2.51 10.07
CA PHE A 265 -1.65 -1.32 9.74
C PHE A 265 -0.57 -1.04 10.78
N HIS A 266 -0.21 -2.06 11.58
CA HIS A 266 0.69 -1.93 12.72
C HIS A 266 0.15 -0.92 13.77
N ALA A 267 1.01 -0.49 14.70
CA ALA A 267 0.60 0.38 15.80
C ALA A 267 1.64 1.47 16.12
N ARG A 268 1.17 2.52 16.82
CA ARG A 268 1.98 3.65 17.34
C ARG A 268 2.73 4.43 16.23
N LEU A 269 3.92 4.96 16.54
CA LEU A 269 4.72 5.86 15.71
C LEU A 269 5.14 5.28 14.35
N ARG A 270 5.00 3.97 14.15
CA ARG A 270 5.31 3.28 12.89
C ARG A 270 4.07 2.60 12.30
N MET A 271 2.88 3.11 12.63
CA MET A 271 1.64 2.75 11.94
C MET A 271 1.74 3.14 10.46
N CYS A 272 1.12 2.36 9.59
CA CYS A 272 1.12 2.60 8.15
C CYS A 272 0.57 4.00 7.83
N LEU A 273 1.37 4.80 7.13
CA LEU A 273 0.98 6.14 6.67
C LEU A 273 -0.09 6.08 5.57
N GLY A 274 -0.12 4.99 4.79
CA GLY A 274 -1.09 4.77 3.73
C GLY A 274 -2.40 4.12 4.18
N LYS A 275 -2.65 3.99 5.49
CA LYS A 275 -3.84 3.28 6.02
C LYS A 275 -5.15 3.84 5.47
N ASP A 276 -5.32 5.15 5.54
CA ASP A 276 -6.58 5.78 5.15
C ASP A 276 -6.78 5.71 3.63
N LEU A 277 -5.69 5.80 2.86
CA LEU A 277 -5.70 5.59 1.41
C LEU A 277 -6.04 4.16 1.03
N ALA A 278 -5.57 3.16 1.79
CA ALA A 278 -5.83 1.75 1.49
C ALA A 278 -7.29 1.33 1.71
N TYR A 279 -8.07 2.09 2.49
CA TYR A 279 -9.49 1.85 2.69
C TYR A 279 -10.40 2.55 1.67
N ILE A 280 -9.81 3.35 0.77
CA ILE A 280 -10.49 4.02 -0.35
C ILE A 280 -10.53 3.07 -1.54
#